data_AF-A0A7C5ZGB9-F1
#
_entry.id   AF-A0A7C5ZGB9-F1
#
_cell.length_a   1.000
_cell.length_b   1.000
_cell.length_c   1.000
_cell.angle_alpha   90.00
_cell.angle_beta   90.00
_cell.angle_gamma   90.00
#
_symmetry.space_group_name_H-M   'P 1'
#
loop_
_entity.id
_entity.type
_entity.pdbx_description
1 polymer ?
#
loop_
_entity_poly.entity_id
_entity_poly.type
_entity_poly.pdbx_seq_one_letter_code
_entity_poly.pdbx_strand_id
1 'polypeptide(L)'
;MHAGLEQLDNDDAVLVMYLWQELSEAERVRVEQRLASEPKLRCRLEALRETQQMVSEAMRSLDSAQAVLSPRAAAASQRALLRTVRQWQHQRQWQRGRLHEPARGRSYWWLYPAAAAVLLIGLIIWWGLQPNAMMERMPADLQAQDTQQPDAPAPRFVAGMIPWQEPFAVEQYQFV
;
A
#
# COMPACT_ATOMS: atom_id res chain seq x y z
N MET A 1 -21.34 13.56 7.79
CA MET A 1 -21.71 12.89 6.54
C MET A 1 -20.50 12.09 6.06
N HIS A 2 -20.42 10.80 6.39
CA HIS A 2 -19.28 9.89 6.14
C HIS A 2 -19.66 8.76 5.17
N ALA A 3 -20.36 9.10 4.09
CA ALA A 3 -20.78 8.12 3.07
C ALA A 3 -19.61 7.64 2.16
N GLY A 4 -18.38 8.13 2.37
CA GLY A 4 -17.22 7.85 1.52
C GLY A 4 -16.38 6.62 1.89
N LEU A 5 -16.88 5.72 2.75
CA LEU A 5 -16.26 4.43 3.07
C LEU A 5 -16.89 3.25 2.29
N GLU A 6 -17.99 3.51 1.57
CA GLU A 6 -18.38 2.71 0.41
C GLU A 6 -17.43 3.15 -0.72
N GLN A 7 -16.53 2.35 -1.28
CA GLN A 7 -16.69 0.97 -1.70
C GLN A 7 -15.31 0.38 -1.99
N LEU A 8 -14.72 -0.29 -0.99
CA LEU A 8 -13.93 -1.53 -1.10
C LEU A 8 -12.65 -1.63 -1.96
N ASP A 9 -12.23 -0.61 -2.71
CA ASP A 9 -10.89 -0.59 -3.32
C ASP A 9 -9.80 -0.04 -2.38
N ASN A 10 -10.17 0.33 -1.14
CA ASN A 10 -9.27 0.99 -0.18
C ASN A 10 -9.23 0.35 1.21
N ASP A 11 -9.74 -0.88 1.38
CA ASP A 11 -9.60 -1.61 2.66
C ASP A 11 -8.11 -1.75 3.05
N ASP A 12 -7.23 -1.98 2.07
CA ASP A 12 -5.80 -2.12 2.31
C ASP A 12 -5.17 -0.81 2.80
N ALA A 13 -5.59 0.36 2.28
CA ALA A 13 -5.07 1.63 2.79
C ALA A 13 -5.53 1.90 4.22
N VAL A 14 -6.77 1.55 4.58
CA VAL A 14 -7.25 1.66 5.96
C VAL A 14 -6.45 0.74 6.88
N LEU A 15 -6.15 -0.49 6.46
CA LEU A 15 -5.32 -1.41 7.23
C LEU A 15 -3.86 -0.93 7.34
N VAL A 16 -3.30 -0.34 6.29
CA VAL A 16 -1.97 0.26 6.30
C VAL A 16 -1.91 1.46 7.25
N MET A 17 -2.91 2.35 7.22
CA MET A 17 -3.02 3.46 8.18
C MET A 17 -3.21 2.96 9.61
N TYR A 18 -3.97 1.89 9.81
CA TYR A 18 -4.11 1.21 11.10
C TYR A 18 -2.76 0.69 11.60
N LEU A 19 -1.96 0.03 10.76
CA LEU A 19 -0.62 -0.46 11.10
C LEU A 19 0.35 0.66 11.44
N TRP A 20 0.24 1.82 10.78
CA TRP A 20 1.04 3.01 11.08
C TRP A 20 0.51 3.86 12.23
N GLN A 21 -0.59 3.45 12.89
CA GLN A 21 -1.23 4.18 14.00
C GLN A 21 -1.68 5.60 13.63
N GLU A 22 -1.96 5.85 12.35
CA GLU A 22 -2.39 7.16 11.83
C GLU A 22 -3.92 7.37 11.96
N LEU A 23 -4.66 6.32 12.34
CA LEU A 23 -6.11 6.41 12.54
C LEU A 23 -6.45 7.03 13.89
N SER A 24 -7.49 7.86 13.92
CA SER A 24 -8.07 8.35 15.17
C SER A 24 -8.63 7.19 16.02
N GLU A 25 -8.80 7.40 17.33
CA GLU A 25 -9.33 6.35 18.22
C GLU A 25 -10.71 5.84 17.77
N ALA A 26 -11.59 6.74 17.34
CA ALA A 26 -12.91 6.38 16.85
C ALA A 26 -12.86 5.52 15.57
N GLU A 27 -11.91 5.78 14.67
CA GLU A 27 -11.70 4.99 13.45
C GLU A 27 -11.07 3.63 13.75
N ARG A 28 -10.10 3.59 14.68
CA ARG A 28 -9.50 2.33 15.14
C ARG A 28 -10.54 1.38 15.71
N VAL A 29 -11.44 1.87 16.57
CA VAL A 29 -12.52 1.05 17.12
C VAL A 29 -13.40 0.48 16.01
N ARG A 30 -13.70 1.25 14.96
CA ARG A 30 -14.47 0.75 13.79
C ARG A 30 -13.69 -0.32 13.02
N VAL A 31 -12.40 -0.13 12.79
CA VAL A 31 -11.55 -1.14 12.12
C VAL A 31 -11.47 -2.42 12.96
N GLU A 32 -11.33 -2.31 14.27
CA GLU A 32 -11.30 -3.46 15.20
C GLU A 32 -12.63 -4.22 15.23
N GLN A 33 -13.76 -3.50 15.21
CA GLN A 33 -15.07 -4.12 15.05
C GLN A 33 -15.20 -4.87 13.72
N ARG A 34 -14.74 -4.28 12.61
CA ARG A 34 -14.72 -4.94 11.29
C ARG A 34 -13.80 -6.17 11.29
N LEU A 35 -12.61 -6.09 11.89
CA LEU A 35 -11.68 -7.21 12.01
C LEU A 35 -12.29 -8.36 12.83
N ALA A 36 -13.11 -8.05 13.85
CA ALA A 36 -13.80 -9.07 14.63
C ALA A 36 -14.89 -9.80 13.81
N SER A 37 -15.62 -9.07 12.96
CA SER A 37 -16.70 -9.65 12.14
C SER A 37 -16.22 -10.27 10.82
N GLU A 38 -15.11 -9.79 10.24
CA GLU A 38 -14.67 -10.16 8.89
C GLU A 38 -13.34 -10.95 8.91
N PRO A 39 -13.36 -12.30 8.81
CA PRO A 39 -12.13 -13.11 8.82
C PRO A 39 -11.20 -12.81 7.63
N LYS A 40 -11.76 -12.48 6.45
CA LYS A 40 -10.99 -12.10 5.26
C LYS A 40 -10.13 -10.86 5.51
N LEU A 41 -10.65 -9.89 6.26
CA LEU A 41 -9.94 -8.65 6.58
C LEU A 41 -8.77 -8.92 7.54
N ARG A 42 -8.93 -9.86 8.48
CA ARG A 42 -7.84 -10.32 9.35
C ARG A 42 -6.70 -10.98 8.56
N CYS A 43 -7.03 -11.85 7.61
CA CYS A 43 -6.02 -12.47 6.75
C CYS A 43 -5.24 -11.42 5.94
N ARG A 44 -5.91 -10.38 5.44
CA ARG A 44 -5.26 -9.26 4.74
C ARG A 44 -4.32 -8.46 5.66
N LEU A 45 -4.79 -8.13 6.87
CA LEU A 45 -3.97 -7.44 7.86
C LEU A 45 -2.69 -8.23 8.20
N GLU A 46 -2.80 -9.56 8.32
CA GLU A 46 -1.66 -10.42 8.59
C GLU A 46 -0.68 -10.45 7.41
N ALA A 47 -1.16 -10.56 6.17
CA ALA A 47 -0.31 -10.49 4.98
C ALA A 47 0.44 -9.14 4.86
N LEU A 48 -0.21 -8.03 5.24
CA LEU A 48 0.44 -6.72 5.29
C LEU A 48 1.52 -6.65 6.37
N ARG A 49 1.31 -7.26 7.55
CA ARG A 49 2.32 -7.35 8.61
C ARG A 49 3.52 -8.18 8.19
N GLU A 50 3.30 -9.32 7.56
CA GLU A 50 4.38 -10.16 7.01
C GLU A 50 5.21 -9.38 5.99
N THR A 51 4.55 -8.66 5.07
CA THR A 51 5.23 -7.81 4.08
C THR A 51 6.06 -6.71 4.74
N GLN A 52 5.48 -6.01 5.74
CA GLN A 52 6.19 -4.98 6.50
C GLN A 52 7.41 -5.54 7.24
N GLN A 53 7.27 -6.73 7.83
CA GLN A 53 8.36 -7.42 8.52
C GLN A 53 9.47 -7.78 7.55
N MET A 54 9.15 -8.37 6.39
CA MET A 54 10.14 -8.70 5.35
C MET A 54 10.92 -7.47 4.89
N VAL A 55 10.24 -6.35 4.63
CA VAL A 55 10.89 -5.08 4.25
C VAL A 55 11.78 -4.57 5.38
N SER A 56 11.31 -4.61 6.61
CA SER A 56 12.08 -4.17 7.79
C SER A 56 13.33 -5.03 7.99
N GLU A 57 13.23 -6.34 7.81
CA GLU A 57 14.35 -7.27 7.89
C GLU A 57 15.36 -7.05 6.76
N ALA A 58 14.88 -6.84 5.53
CA ALA A 58 15.73 -6.49 4.40
C ALA A 58 16.49 -5.18 4.66
N MET A 59 15.82 -4.14 5.16
CA MET A 59 16.49 -2.89 5.53
C MET A 59 17.53 -3.08 6.63
N ARG A 60 17.21 -3.83 7.69
CA ARG A 60 18.20 -4.16 8.76
C ARG A 60 19.39 -4.94 8.22
N SER A 61 19.19 -5.83 7.25
CA SER A 61 20.27 -6.58 6.62
C SER A 61 21.21 -5.68 5.79
N LEU A 62 20.66 -4.64 5.15
CA LEU A 62 21.45 -3.65 4.43
C LEU A 62 22.25 -2.76 5.40
N ASP A 63 21.64 -2.38 6.52
CA ASP A 63 22.30 -1.59 7.56
C ASP A 63 23.42 -2.38 8.25
N SER A 64 23.20 -3.67 8.54
CA SER A 64 24.23 -4.53 9.15
C SER A 64 25.39 -4.80 8.19
N ALA A 65 25.13 -4.93 6.88
CA ALA A 65 26.17 -5.02 5.86
C ALA A 65 27.02 -3.73 5.79
N GLN A 66 26.42 -2.55 6.03
CA GLN A 66 27.16 -1.28 6.10
C GLN A 66 27.93 -1.10 7.41
N ALA A 67 27.44 -1.63 8.53
CA ALA A 67 28.12 -1.53 9.83
C ALA A 67 29.50 -2.22 9.86
N VAL A 68 29.76 -3.16 8.93
CA VAL A 68 31.06 -3.85 8.80
C VAL A 68 32.13 -2.98 8.12
N LEU A 69 31.76 -1.84 7.54
CA LEU A 69 32.75 -0.90 7.02
C LEU A 69 33.51 -0.27 8.18
N SER A 70 34.81 -0.58 8.29
CA SER A 70 35.68 0.11 9.26
C SER A 70 35.50 1.63 9.16
N PRO A 71 35.67 2.41 10.25
CA PRO A 71 35.52 3.86 10.22
C PRO A 71 36.35 4.53 9.11
N ARG A 72 37.48 3.91 8.74
CA ARG A 72 38.35 4.33 7.64
C ARG A 72 37.72 4.08 6.26
N ALA A 73 37.03 2.96 6.06
CA ALA A 73 36.31 2.64 4.83
C ALA A 73 35.06 3.53 4.65
N ALA A 74 34.33 3.80 5.73
CA ALA A 74 33.20 4.75 5.72
C ALA A 74 33.65 6.19 5.39
N ALA A 75 34.76 6.65 5.97
CA ALA A 75 35.33 7.95 5.62
C ALA A 75 35.81 8.02 4.16
N ALA A 76 36.31 6.91 3.61
CA ALA A 76 36.73 6.84 2.21
C ALA A 76 35.53 6.89 1.25
N SER A 77 34.45 6.15 1.53
CA SER A 77 33.22 6.17 0.71
C SER A 77 32.54 7.55 0.74
N GLN A 78 32.47 8.20 1.90
CA GLN A 78 31.96 9.57 2.03
C GLN A 78 32.78 10.56 1.20
N ARG A 79 34.11 10.49 1.26
CA ARG A 79 34.98 11.36 0.44
C ARG A 79 34.82 11.09 -1.06
N ALA A 80 34.64 9.83 -1.46
CA ALA A 80 34.39 9.48 -2.85
C ALA A 80 33.06 10.08 -3.34
N LEU A 81 31.99 9.94 -2.56
CA LEU A 81 30.69 10.56 -2.83
C LEU A 81 30.79 12.08 -2.97
N LEU A 82 31.45 12.75 -2.03
CA LEU A 82 31.65 14.20 -2.08
C LEU A 82 32.43 14.63 -3.33
N ARG A 83 33.41 13.84 -3.78
CA ARG A 83 34.13 14.11 -5.04
C ARG A 83 33.20 13.98 -6.25
N THR A 84 32.37 12.93 -6.31
CA THR A 84 31.40 12.75 -7.40
C THR A 84 30.41 13.90 -7.45
N VAL A 85 29.88 14.33 -6.30
CA VAL A 85 28.97 15.48 -6.21
C VAL A 85 29.64 16.77 -6.66
N ARG A 86 30.87 17.05 -6.19
CA ARG A 86 31.64 18.23 -6.61
C ARG A 86 31.96 18.20 -8.10
N GLN A 87 32.33 17.04 -8.65
CA GLN A 87 32.62 16.87 -10.07
C GLN A 87 31.36 17.17 -10.90
N TRP A 88 30.21 16.66 -10.48
CA TRP A 88 28.94 16.95 -11.12
C TRP A 88 28.54 18.42 -11.03
N GLN A 89 28.78 19.08 -9.88
CA GLN A 89 28.54 20.52 -9.73
C GLN A 89 29.44 21.34 -10.66
N HIS A 90 30.74 21.01 -10.73
CA HIS A 90 31.65 21.65 -11.68
C HIS A 90 31.18 21.42 -13.12
N GLN A 91 30.83 20.19 -13.49
CA GLN A 91 30.34 19.88 -14.83
C GLN A 91 29.10 20.71 -15.20
N ARG A 92 28.17 20.92 -14.26
CA ARG A 92 27.03 21.82 -14.46
C ARG A 92 27.44 23.27 -14.63
N GLN A 93 28.43 23.77 -13.89
CA GLN A 93 28.91 25.15 -14.06
C GLN A 93 29.54 25.34 -15.44
N TRP A 94 30.35 24.40 -15.92
CA TRP A 94 30.91 24.43 -17.27
C TRP A 94 29.85 24.32 -18.36
N GLN A 95 28.77 23.58 -18.12
CA GLN A 95 27.64 23.47 -19.06
C GLN A 95 26.77 24.73 -19.08
N ARG A 96 26.62 25.45 -17.96
CA ARG A 96 25.88 26.74 -17.92
C ARG A 96 26.53 27.83 -18.77
N GLY A 97 27.86 27.82 -18.93
CA GLY A 97 28.58 28.70 -19.84
C GLY A 97 28.47 28.31 -21.32
N ARG A 98 27.91 27.12 -21.63
CA ARG A 98 27.68 26.62 -22.98
C ARG A 98 26.19 26.47 -23.28
N LEU A 99 25.37 27.43 -22.87
CA LEU A 99 24.08 27.65 -23.53
C LEU A 99 24.39 27.91 -25.00
N HIS A 100 24.36 26.84 -25.78
CA HIS A 100 24.59 26.83 -27.20
C HIS A 100 23.63 27.84 -27.81
N GLU A 101 24.17 28.75 -28.61
CA GLU A 101 23.39 29.29 -29.71
C GLU A 101 22.72 28.09 -30.41
N PRO A 102 21.39 28.09 -30.60
CA PRO A 102 20.73 26.96 -31.22
C PRO A 102 21.34 26.78 -32.61
N ALA A 103 22.12 25.71 -32.77
CA ALA A 103 22.67 25.30 -34.05
C ALA A 103 21.48 24.97 -34.97
N ARG A 104 21.02 25.98 -35.71
CA ARG A 104 20.02 25.83 -36.75
C ARG A 104 20.57 24.85 -37.78
N GLY A 105 19.87 23.73 -37.96
CA GLY A 105 19.96 22.95 -39.19
C GLY A 105 20.66 21.60 -39.13
N ARG A 106 20.75 20.92 -37.98
CA ARG A 106 21.18 19.50 -37.97
C ARG A 106 20.01 18.59 -37.63
N SER A 107 19.69 17.75 -38.62
CA SER A 107 18.50 16.90 -38.72
C SER A 107 18.15 16.18 -37.40
N TYR A 108 16.92 16.42 -36.95
CA TYR A 108 16.25 15.84 -35.77
C TYR A 108 16.19 14.30 -35.76
N TRP A 109 16.61 13.63 -36.84
CA TRP A 109 16.52 12.18 -37.00
C TRP A 109 17.44 11.38 -36.06
N TRP A 110 18.52 11.98 -35.55
CA TRP A 110 19.42 11.34 -34.56
C TRP A 110 18.96 11.46 -33.09
N LEU A 111 17.89 12.22 -32.81
CA LEU A 111 17.28 12.30 -31.47
C LEU A 111 16.22 11.22 -31.21
N TYR A 112 15.86 10.44 -32.23
CA TYR A 112 14.92 9.31 -32.11
C TYR A 112 15.28 8.29 -31.01
N PRO A 113 16.53 7.84 -30.82
CA PRO A 113 16.82 6.84 -29.78
C PRO A 113 16.67 7.41 -28.36
N ALA A 114 16.92 8.71 -28.15
CA ALA A 114 16.79 9.34 -26.83
C ALA A 114 15.31 9.51 -26.43
N ALA A 115 14.46 9.90 -27.38
CA ALA A 115 13.02 9.99 -27.14
C ALA A 115 12.40 8.61 -26.85
N ALA A 116 12.85 7.57 -27.57
CA ALA A 116 12.39 6.20 -27.35
C ALA A 116 12.69 5.68 -25.94
N ALA A 117 13.87 5.97 -25.39
CA ALA A 117 14.23 5.53 -24.04
C ALA A 117 13.33 6.16 -22.95
N VAL A 118 12.99 7.44 -23.08
CA VAL A 118 12.08 8.13 -22.14
C VAL A 118 10.68 7.53 -22.22
N LEU A 119 10.19 7.23 -23.42
CA LEU A 119 8.91 6.55 -23.61
C LEU A 119 8.93 5.14 -23.02
N LEU A 120 10.03 4.41 -23.14
CA LEU A 120 10.17 3.04 -22.62
C LEU A 120 10.20 3.03 -21.08
N ILE A 121 10.92 3.95 -20.44
CA ILE A 121 10.92 4.11 -18.98
C ILE A 121 9.54 4.53 -18.48
N GLY A 122 8.91 5.51 -19.14
CA GLY A 122 7.54 5.91 -18.85
C GLY A 122 6.55 4.75 -19.01
N LEU A 123 6.72 3.92 -20.04
CA LEU A 123 5.90 2.74 -20.30
C LEU A 123 6.10 1.67 -19.23
N ILE A 124 7.34 1.42 -18.78
CA ILE A 124 7.64 0.46 -17.70
C ILE A 124 7.04 0.94 -16.38
N ILE A 125 7.21 2.22 -16.03
CA ILE A 125 6.60 2.79 -14.82
C ILE A 125 5.08 2.70 -14.93
N TRP A 126 4.50 3.07 -16.07
CA TRP A 126 3.05 2.97 -16.30
C TRP A 126 2.54 1.52 -16.21
N TRP A 127 3.25 0.55 -16.78
CA TRP A 127 2.90 -0.87 -16.69
C TRP A 127 3.06 -1.44 -15.28
N GLY A 128 4.11 -1.06 -14.55
CA GLY A 128 4.32 -1.47 -13.17
C GLY A 128 3.39 -0.77 -12.17
N LEU A 129 2.78 0.34 -12.57
CA LEU A 129 1.88 1.17 -11.76
C LEU A 129 0.42 1.12 -12.25
N GLN A 130 0.06 0.21 -13.16
CA GLN A 130 -1.35 -0.01 -13.48
C GLN A 130 -2.01 -0.69 -12.27
N PRO A 131 -2.95 -0.03 -11.56
CA PRO A 131 -3.83 -0.74 -10.66
C PRO A 131 -4.54 -1.81 -11.49
N ASN A 132 -4.73 -3.00 -10.92
CA ASN A 132 -5.34 -4.16 -11.58
C ASN A 132 -6.78 -3.83 -12.06
N ALA A 133 -6.92 -3.12 -13.17
CA ALA A 133 -8.20 -2.74 -13.77
C ALA A 133 -8.95 -3.93 -14.39
N MET A 134 -8.39 -5.14 -14.31
CA MET A 134 -9.07 -6.37 -14.71
C MET A 134 -10.27 -6.73 -13.82
N MET A 135 -10.49 -6.06 -12.69
CA MET A 135 -11.67 -6.31 -11.84
C MET A 135 -12.91 -5.45 -12.18
N GLU A 136 -12.82 -4.50 -13.11
CA GLU A 136 -13.95 -3.59 -13.41
C GLU A 136 -14.88 -4.06 -14.55
N ARG A 137 -14.64 -5.24 -15.15
CA ARG A 137 -15.60 -5.92 -16.04
C ARG A 137 -16.26 -7.09 -15.34
N MET A 138 -16.93 -6.83 -14.24
CA MET A 138 -18.00 -7.72 -13.78
C MET A 138 -19.25 -7.32 -14.57
N PRO A 139 -19.77 -8.17 -15.47
CA PRO A 139 -20.86 -7.79 -16.36
C PRO A 139 -22.11 -7.44 -15.54
N ALA A 140 -22.74 -6.30 -15.87
CA ALA A 140 -24.00 -5.83 -15.31
C ALA A 140 -25.15 -6.86 -15.42
N ASP A 141 -24.92 -7.90 -16.21
CA ASP A 141 -25.80 -9.03 -16.47
C ASP A 141 -26.04 -9.90 -15.21
N LEU A 142 -25.14 -9.89 -14.23
CA LEU A 142 -25.32 -10.64 -12.97
C LEU A 142 -26.25 -9.93 -11.97
N GLN A 143 -26.51 -8.62 -12.15
CA GLN A 143 -27.33 -7.84 -11.22
C GLN A 143 -28.84 -7.94 -11.52
N ALA A 144 -29.22 -8.53 -12.66
CA ALA A 144 -30.62 -8.72 -13.04
C ALA A 144 -31.25 -10.03 -12.53
N GLN A 145 -30.47 -10.92 -11.88
CA GLN A 145 -30.96 -12.26 -11.53
C GLN A 145 -31.48 -12.40 -10.08
N ASP A 146 -31.32 -11.37 -9.23
CA ASP A 146 -31.65 -11.44 -7.79
C ASP A 146 -33.00 -10.78 -7.42
N THR A 147 -33.74 -10.21 -8.38
CA THR A 147 -35.07 -9.62 -8.14
C THR A 147 -36.24 -10.59 -8.28
N GLN A 148 -35.98 -11.88 -8.54
CA GLN A 148 -37.00 -12.93 -8.52
C GLN A 148 -36.94 -13.75 -7.22
N GLN A 149 -37.02 -13.08 -6.06
CA GLN A 149 -37.36 -13.72 -4.79
C GLN A 149 -38.89 -13.93 -4.79
N PRO A 150 -39.40 -15.17 -4.91
CA PRO A 150 -40.82 -15.43 -4.90
C PRO A 150 -41.40 -15.22 -3.50
N ASP A 151 -42.56 -14.57 -3.44
CA ASP A 151 -43.37 -14.34 -2.24
C ASP A 151 -43.47 -15.60 -1.36
N ALA A 152 -42.65 -15.65 -0.31
CA ALA A 152 -42.77 -16.64 0.74
C ALA A 152 -43.81 -16.15 1.77
N PRO A 153 -44.84 -16.95 2.11
CA PRO A 153 -45.86 -16.56 3.07
C PRO A 153 -45.29 -16.43 4.48
N ALA A 154 -45.76 -15.42 5.21
CA ALA A 154 -45.30 -14.99 6.52
C ALA A 154 -45.20 -16.14 7.56
N PRO A 155 -44.14 -16.16 8.39
CA PRO A 155 -44.03 -17.11 9.49
C PRO A 155 -45.09 -16.81 10.57
N ARG A 156 -45.93 -17.81 10.85
CA ARG A 156 -46.82 -17.82 12.01
C ARG A 156 -45.97 -17.94 13.28
N PHE A 157 -45.91 -16.86 14.06
CA PHE A 157 -45.35 -16.86 15.41
C PHE A 157 -46.13 -17.84 16.30
N VAL A 158 -45.50 -18.96 16.66
CA VAL A 158 -45.95 -19.82 17.74
C VAL A 158 -45.35 -19.28 19.03
N ALA A 159 -46.19 -18.69 19.87
CA ALA A 159 -45.86 -18.25 21.21
C ALA A 159 -45.54 -19.47 22.10
N GLY A 160 -44.28 -19.87 22.16
CA GLY A 160 -43.76 -20.94 22.98
C GLY A 160 -42.75 -20.41 23.99
N MET A 161 -43.24 -20.16 25.19
CA MET A 161 -42.58 -20.12 26.50
C MET A 161 -41.09 -20.58 26.51
N ILE A 162 -40.16 -19.64 26.66
CA ILE A 162 -38.75 -19.94 26.99
C ILE A 162 -38.57 -19.64 28.49
N PRO A 163 -38.23 -20.64 29.34
CA PRO A 163 -37.95 -20.40 30.74
C PRO A 163 -36.59 -19.71 30.91
N TRP A 164 -36.55 -18.75 31.84
CA TRP A 164 -35.36 -18.08 32.32
C TRP A 164 -34.32 -19.09 32.83
N GLN A 165 -33.11 -19.11 32.25
CA GLN A 165 -31.95 -19.77 32.83
C GLN A 165 -31.13 -18.76 33.64
N GLU A 166 -30.78 -19.19 34.85
CA GLU A 166 -30.11 -18.46 35.92
C GLU A 166 -28.66 -18.07 35.62
N PRO A 167 -28.12 -17.05 36.33
CA PRO A 167 -26.75 -16.57 36.19
C PRO A 167 -25.71 -17.54 36.77
N PHE A 168 -24.72 -17.93 35.97
CA PHE A 168 -23.55 -18.68 36.44
C PHE A 168 -22.65 -17.81 37.32
N ALA A 169 -22.31 -18.36 38.49
CA ALA A 169 -21.40 -17.80 39.48
C ALA A 169 -19.97 -17.62 38.94
N VAL A 170 -19.36 -16.50 39.31
CA VAL A 170 -17.98 -16.14 39.02
C VAL A 170 -17.06 -16.85 40.02
N GLU A 171 -16.26 -17.81 39.55
CA GLU A 171 -15.19 -18.42 40.35
C GLU A 171 -13.92 -17.56 40.22
N GLN A 172 -13.50 -16.97 41.34
CA GLN A 172 -12.26 -16.22 41.47
C GLN A 172 -11.06 -17.18 41.44
N TYR A 173 -10.19 -17.05 40.44
CA TYR A 173 -8.84 -17.64 40.47
C TYR A 173 -7.82 -16.56 40.86
N GLN A 174 -7.38 -16.60 42.12
CA GLN A 174 -6.13 -16.01 42.60
C GLN A 174 -5.02 -17.06 42.40
N PHE A 175 -3.91 -16.68 41.77
CA PHE A 175 -2.64 -17.38 41.97
C PHE A 175 -1.51 -16.38 42.24
N VAL A 176 -0.64 -16.85 43.14
CA VAL A 176 0.44 -16.21 43.89
C VAL A 176 1.68 -15.98 43.04
#